data_AF-A0A7Y4VYX1-F1
#
_entry.id   AF-A0A7Y4VYX1-F1
#
_cell.length_a   1.000
_cell.length_b   1.000
_cell.length_c   1.000
_cell.angle_alpha   90.00
_cell.angle_beta   90.00
_cell.angle_gamma   90.00
#
_symmetry.space_group_name_H-M   'P 1'
#
loop_
_entity.id
_entity.type
_entity.pdbx_description
1 polymer ?
#
loop_
_entity_poly.entity_id
_entity_poly.type
_entity_poly.pdbx_seq_one_letter_code
_entity_poly.pdbx_strand_id
1 'polypeptide(L)' 'MGFRKFTDRDKQSWEIRPVTRSEWEFAPAGDNPNRPKTVPSPGYEKDPYELSQEELQRLFDGSTAAPVRNLKNPFKE' A
#
# COMPACT_ATOMS: atom_id res chain seq x y z
N MET A 1 6.09 14.61 4.42
CA MET A 1 5.51 13.26 4.34
C MET A 1 6.34 12.49 3.33
N GLY A 2 7.20 11.57 3.77
CA GLY A 2 8.08 10.81 2.90
C GLY A 2 7.32 9.74 2.13
N PHE A 3 7.69 9.51 0.88
CA PHE A 3 7.20 8.40 0.07
C PHE A 3 8.37 7.45 -0.18
N ARG A 4 8.26 6.19 0.24
CA ARG A 4 9.32 5.20 0.00
C ARG A 4 9.01 4.42 -1.26
N LYS A 5 9.97 4.33 -2.17
CA LYS A 5 9.92 3.39 -3.29
C LYS A 5 10.33 2.01 -2.80
N PHE A 6 9.51 1.02 -3.13
CA PHE A 6 9.68 -0.38 -2.80
C PHE A 6 9.51 -1.19 -4.07
N THR A 7 10.46 -2.07 -4.37
CA THR A 7 10.34 -3.03 -5.45
C THR A 7 10.02 -4.39 -4.83
N ASP A 8 8.92 -5.00 -5.25
CA ASP A 8 8.53 -6.30 -4.73
C ASP A 8 9.29 -7.44 -5.43
N ARG A 9 9.09 -8.68 -4.95
CA ARG A 9 9.67 -9.91 -5.52
C ARG A 9 9.37 -10.13 -7.00
N ASP A 10 8.26 -9.60 -7.52
CA ASP A 10 7.87 -9.64 -8.93
C ASP A 10 8.53 -8.54 -9.76
N LYS A 11 9.47 -7.78 -9.15
CA LYS A 11 10.16 -6.63 -9.74
C LYS A 11 9.22 -5.48 -10.10
N GLN A 12 8.02 -5.41 -9.52
CA GLN A 12 7.14 -4.27 -9.72
C GLN A 12 7.49 -3.17 -8.73
N SER A 13 7.40 -1.93 -9.21
CA SER A 13 7.70 -0.77 -8.38
C SER A 13 6.44 -0.26 -7.72
N TRP A 14 6.55 0.03 -6.43
CA TRP A 14 5.49 0.51 -5.58
C TRP A 14 5.99 1.71 -4.78
N GLU A 15 5.10 2.67 -4.56
CA GLU A 15 5.30 3.82 -3.69
C GLU A 15 4.46 3.63 -2.44
N ILE A 16 5.12 3.55 -1.30
CA ILE A 16 4.48 3.42 0.00
C ILE A 16 4.19 4.82 0.52
N ARG A 17 2.91 5.09 0.74
CA ARG A 17 2.37 6.34 1.23
C ARG A 17 1.63 6.07 2.55
N PRO A 18 2.06 6.62 3.68
CA PRO A 18 1.27 6.55 4.90
C PRO A 18 0.00 7.38 4.73
N VAL A 19 -1.16 6.72 4.60
CA VAL A 19 -2.47 7.39 4.44
C VAL A 19 -3.00 7.82 5.80
N THR A 20 -2.87 6.93 6.80
CA THR A 20 -3.19 7.21 8.19
C THR A 20 -2.06 6.72 9.10
N ARG A 21 -2.17 6.96 10.41
CA ARG A 21 -1.21 6.42 11.41
C ARG A 21 -1.19 4.89 11.44
N SER A 22 -2.27 4.25 10.98
CA SER A 22 -2.50 2.82 11.06
C SER A 22 -2.69 2.15 9.70
N GLU A 23 -2.67 2.91 8.60
CA GLU A 23 -2.90 2.41 7.25
C GLU A 23 -1.92 3.05 6.26
N TRP A 24 -1.29 2.21 5.47
CA TRP A 24 -0.39 2.61 4.40
C TRP A 24 -0.98 2.17 3.05
N GLU A 25 -0.74 2.97 2.02
CA GLU A 25 -1.12 2.68 0.66
C GLU A 25 0.13 2.44 -0.18
N PHE A 26 0.17 1.29 -0.83
CA PHE A 26 1.15 0.88 -1.82
C PHE A 26 0.57 1.26 -3.16
N ALA A 27 0.91 2.45 -3.64
CA ALA A 27 0.53 2.91 -4.96
C ALA A 27 1.47 2.29 -6.02
N PRO A 28 0.96 1.85 -7.18
CA PRO A 28 1.82 1.44 -8.28
C PRO A 28 2.70 2.62 -8.72
N ALA A 29 3.98 2.35 -9.01
CA ALA A 29 4.94 3.36 -9.43
C ALA A 29 5.52 3.02 -10.81
N GLY A 30 5.73 4.05 -11.63
CA GLY A 30 6.24 3.88 -13.00
C GLY A 30 5.24 3.15 -13.90
N ASP A 31 5.69 2.08 -14.56
CA ASP A 31 4.90 1.29 -15.51
C ASP A 31 4.12 0.15 -14.85
N ASN A 32 3.91 0.20 -13.53
CA ASN A 32 3.22 -0.85 -12.81
C ASN A 32 1.70 -0.81 -13.11
N PRO A 33 1.10 -1.82 -13.78
CA PRO A 33 -0.31 -1.82 -14.15
C PRO A 33 -1.24 -2.23 -12.99
N ASN A 34 -0.68 -2.57 -11.83
CA ASN A 34 -1.45 -3.07 -10.70
C ASN A 34 -2.21 -1.95 -10.00
N ARG A 35 -3.23 -2.34 -9.24
CA ARG A 35 -4.02 -1.40 -8.45
C ARG A 35 -3.30 -1.03 -7.15
N PRO A 36 -3.52 0.18 -6.62
CA PRO A 36 -3.04 0.54 -5.29
C PRO A 36 -3.59 -0.44 -4.25
N LYS A 37 -2.73 -0.87 -3.33
CA LYS A 37 -3.08 -1.77 -2.23
C LYS A 37 -2.98 -1.06 -0.91
N THR A 38 -3.97 -1.22 -0.03
CA THR A 38 -3.92 -0.69 1.33
C THR A 38 -3.49 -1.78 2.28
N VAL A 39 -2.59 -1.47 3.21
CA VAL A 39 -2.13 -2.38 4.26
C VAL A 39 -2.25 -1.71 5.63
N PRO A 40 -2.46 -2.49 6.70
CA PRO A 40 -2.27 -1.98 8.04
C PRO A 40 -0.79 -1.62 8.25
N SER A 41 -0.53 -0.50 8.93
CA SER A 41 0.82 -0.20 9.39
C SER A 41 1.24 -1.21 10.46
N PRO A 42 2.54 -1.48 10.60
CA PRO A 42 3.05 -2.40 11.63
C PRO A 42 2.77 -1.94 13.07
N GLY A 43 2.28 -0.71 13.28
CA GLY A 43 1.87 -0.18 14.57
C GLY A 43 3.03 0.28 15.47
N TYR A 44 4.18 -0.41 15.43
CA TYR A 44 5.41 0.01 16.09
C TYR A 44 6.20 1.04 15.28
N GLU A 45 6.09 1.00 13.95
CA GLU A 45 6.79 1.89 13.05
C GLU A 45 5.81 2.72 12.22
N LYS A 46 6.06 4.03 12.13
CA LYS A 46 5.22 4.98 11.37
C LYS A 46 5.89 5.42 10.08
N ASP A 47 7.21 5.28 9.99
CA ASP A 47 7.95 5.68 8.82
C ASP A 47 8.31 4.46 7.94
N PRO A 48 7.88 4.43 6.68
CA PRO A 48 8.20 3.32 5.80
C PRO A 48 9.70 3.21 5.51
N TYR A 49 10.53 4.23 5.73
CA TYR A 49 11.99 4.16 5.55
C TYR A 49 12.71 3.37 6.63
N GLU A 50 12.14 3.27 7.84
CA GLU A 50 12.76 2.53 8.93
C GLU A 50 12.54 1.01 8.82
N LEU A 51 11.58 0.58 8.00
CA LEU A 51 11.36 -0.84 7.74
C LEU A 51 12.40 -1.46 6.80
N SER A 52 12.69 -2.73 7.01
CA SER A 52 13.49 -3.51 6.07
C SER A 52 12.68 -3.84 4.81
N GLN A 53 13.36 -4.08 3.68
CA GLN A 53 12.69 -4.51 2.46
C GLN A 53 11.91 -5.82 2.66
N GLU A 54 12.42 -6.72 3.50
CA GLU A 54 11.76 -7.97 3.87
C GLU A 54 10.45 -7.73 4.64
N GLU A 55 10.41 -6.75 5.54
CA GLU A 55 9.19 -6.39 6.28
C GLU A 55 8.15 -5.77 5.35
N LEU A 56 8.57 -4.90 4.45
CA LEU A 56 7.71 -4.33 3.41
C LEU A 56 7.13 -5.41 2.49
N GLN A 57 7.95 -6.40 2.12
CA GLN A 57 7.49 -7.53 1.34
C GLN A 57 6.49 -8.39 2.11
N ARG A 58 6.69 -8.62 3.42
CA ARG A 58 5.74 -9.35 4.27
C ARG A 58 4.41 -8.61 4.41
N LEU A 59 4.45 -7.29 4.60
CA LEU A 59 3.25 -6.44 4.64
C LEU A 59 2.52 -6.46 3.30
N PHE A 60 3.26 -6.43 2.19
CA PHE A 60 2.69 -6.48 0.84
C PHE A 60 2.12 -7.86 0.49
N ASP A 61 2.75 -8.95 0.92
CA ASP A 61 2.30 -10.33 0.71
C ASP A 61 1.05 -10.64 1.54
N GLY A 62 1.02 -10.14 2.79
CA GLY A 62 -0.15 -10.18 3.67
C GLY A 62 -1.26 -9.18 3.28
N SER A 63 -1.01 -8.30 2.30
CA SER A 63 -2.02 -7.35 1.82
C SER A 63 -3.07 -8.09 1.00
N THR A 64 -4.26 -8.26 1.58
CA THR A 64 -5.46 -8.49 0.78
C THR A 64 -5.71 -7.23 -0.05
N ALA A 65 -5.70 -7.37 -1.38
CA ALA A 65 -6.08 -6.30 -2.30
C ALA A 65 -7.33 -5.60 -1.76
N ALA A 66 -7.27 -4.28 -1.60
CA ALA A 66 -8.34 -3.53 -0.95
C ALA A 66 -9.69 -3.94 -1.56
N PRO A 67 -10.70 -4.29 -0.75
CA PRO A 67 -12.01 -4.61 -1.28
C PRO A 67 -12.46 -3.41 -2.10
N VAL A 68 -12.95 -3.69 -3.31
CA VAL A 68 -13.54 -2.69 -4.21
C VAL A 68 -14.51 -1.90 -3.36
N ARG A 69 -14.18 -0.65 -3.00
CA ARG A 69 -15.13 0.27 -2.37
C ARG A 69 -16.18 0.52 -3.43
N ASN A 70 -17.16 -0.38 -3.47
CA ASN A 70 -18.36 -0.24 -4.26
C ASN A 70 -19.10 0.91 -3.58
N LEU A 71 -18.82 2.14 -4.03
CA LEU A 71 -19.68 3.28 -3.76
C LEU A 71 -21.04 2.90 -4.34
N LYS A 72 -21.88 2.25 -3.51
CA LYS A 72 -23.31 2.19 -3.73
C LYS A 72 -23.77 3.64 -3.70
N ASN A 73 -23.88 4.26 -4.87
CA ASN A 73 -24.57 5.53 -5.03
C ASN A 73 -25.98 5.37 -4.44
N PRO A 74 -26.35 6.14 -3.41
CA PRO A 74 -27.70 6.10 -2.85
C PRO A 74 -28.72 6.92 -3.67
N PHE A 75 -28.30 7.55 -4.77
CA PHE A 75 -29.15 8.33 -5.68
C PHE A 75 -29.19 7.70 -7.08
N LYS A 76 -30.02 6.66 -7.21
CA LYS A 76 -30.69 6.30 -8.48
C LYS A 76 -32.09 5.82 -8.10
N GLU A 77 -32.97 6.81 -7.93
CA GLU A 77 -34.41 6.66 -8.19
C GLU A 77 -34.65 6.96 -9.67
#